data_AF-A0A813XGQ7-F1
#
_entry.id   AF-A0A813XGQ7-F1
#
_cell.length_a   1.000
_cell.length_b   1.000
_cell.length_c   1.000
_cell.angle_alpha   90.00
_cell.angle_beta   90.00
_cell.angle_gamma   90.00
#
_symmetry.space_group_name_H-M   'P 1'
#
loop_
_entity.id
_entity.type
_entity.pdbx_description
1 polymer ?
#
loop_
_entity_poly.entity_id
_entity_poly.type
_entity_poly.pdbx_seq_one_letter_code
_entity_poly.pdbx_strand_id
1 'polypeptide(L)'
;MTTSNPKQCINREYYLCMPKNFQRPTNLLQQVYEKQVVLENIFVRSITAYGTIRVNNCSFHKKVSVRFTIDQWKNFSIINAYHSMYYSDSNTDSFQFQLTIPKDKLLILLSSSLQNSTLSMNVSFAICYAVQGEEFWDNNYSQNYRLEIIENKQKRTNSIIDQSSIRKSILYDGVLRKQIAEDYQTISNEFRQVGNICGLKNLGGTCYMNSVLQSLLFTSLLTNYFLLNENDKDLTMNNLSVSKQIIASEYLNLLYLLYCGEYNVLTPAPFKQVIGHIQLTYLENQQQDAHEFLIFLLDHLHKDLNTIKSTEILNQTQEIERNLVDQINNHSIIVDLFYGTYLSTTTCLDCMYTSHNFEPFICLTLPIPSTNQCTLEDCLRHLNEDEYLNDESRWFCPKCKCFCNGKRRLEIHKLPKILIIQLKRFQINYEMNLIKNNTLVLYPEDNLDLHQCCSSSSVQQAFYTLYSVINHDGSLNGGHYTTFCRDIMVNQQQWFECDDETIKYLHSDKLYLNSKAYLLFYMMNQTNM
;
A
#
# COMPACT_ATOMS: atom_id res chain seq x y z
N MET A 1 -14.73 32.08 -44.80
CA MET A 1 -13.76 31.42 -43.91
C MET A 1 -14.48 31.06 -42.63
N THR A 2 -14.89 29.80 -42.52
CA THR A 2 -15.62 29.26 -41.37
C THR A 2 -14.63 28.99 -40.24
N THR A 3 -14.87 29.63 -39.10
CA THR A 3 -14.11 29.46 -37.85
C THR A 3 -14.44 28.12 -37.22
N SER A 4 -13.48 27.20 -37.22
CA SER A 4 -13.57 25.93 -36.48
C SER A 4 -13.36 26.18 -34.99
N ASN A 5 -14.40 26.00 -34.19
CA ASN A 5 -14.30 25.87 -32.73
C ASN A 5 -13.36 24.70 -32.36
N PRO A 6 -12.43 24.86 -31.41
CA PRO A 6 -11.65 23.75 -30.90
C PRO A 6 -12.59 22.82 -30.11
N LYS A 7 -12.71 21.56 -30.55
CA LYS A 7 -13.43 20.52 -29.81
C LYS A 7 -12.79 20.40 -28.42
N GLN A 8 -13.51 20.79 -27.38
CA GLN A 8 -13.20 20.37 -26.01
C GLN A 8 -13.25 18.85 -25.98
N CYS A 9 -12.10 18.20 -25.82
CA CYS A 9 -12.05 16.78 -25.46
C CYS A 9 -12.63 16.64 -24.05
N ILE A 10 -13.91 16.27 -23.98
CA ILE A 10 -14.53 15.79 -22.74
C ILE A 10 -13.86 14.45 -22.45
N ASN A 11 -12.97 14.43 -21.46
CA ASN A 11 -12.51 13.18 -20.86
C ASN A 11 -13.69 12.46 -20.23
N ARG A 12 -14.07 11.32 -20.81
CA ARG A 12 -15.08 10.43 -20.24
C ARG A 12 -14.35 9.34 -19.47
N GLU A 13 -14.48 9.34 -18.15
CA GLU A 13 -13.96 8.27 -17.29
C GLU A 13 -15.03 7.20 -17.11
N TYR A 14 -14.63 5.92 -17.12
CA TYR A 14 -15.55 4.80 -16.94
C TYR A 14 -15.10 3.91 -15.79
N TYR A 15 -16.06 3.40 -15.04
CA TYR A 15 -15.82 2.44 -13.97
C TYR A 15 -16.84 1.31 -14.02
N LEU A 16 -16.42 0.13 -13.59
CA LEU A 16 -17.28 -1.01 -13.38
C LEU A 16 -17.98 -0.87 -12.02
N CYS A 17 -19.21 -1.33 -11.97
CA CYS A 17 -20.00 -1.46 -10.74
C CYS A 17 -20.16 -2.92 -10.37
N MET A 18 -20.32 -3.14 -9.06
CA MET A 18 -20.60 -4.44 -8.48
C MET A 18 -21.80 -5.12 -9.15
N PRO A 19 -21.81 -6.46 -9.24
CA PRO A 19 -22.89 -7.12 -9.92
C PRO A 19 -24.21 -6.95 -9.15
N LYS A 20 -25.20 -6.30 -9.77
CA LYS A 20 -26.52 -6.06 -9.15
C LYS A 20 -27.22 -7.35 -8.71
N ASN A 21 -26.87 -8.47 -9.33
CA ASN A 21 -27.40 -9.80 -9.03
C ASN A 21 -26.45 -10.67 -8.20
N PHE A 22 -25.36 -10.11 -7.65
CA PHE A 22 -24.51 -10.81 -6.71
C PHE A 22 -25.01 -10.61 -5.28
N GLN A 23 -25.32 -11.71 -4.61
CA GLN A 23 -25.54 -11.75 -3.17
C GLN A 23 -24.45 -12.63 -2.56
N ARG A 24 -23.76 -12.12 -1.54
CA ARG A 24 -22.76 -12.91 -0.83
C ARG A 24 -23.40 -14.21 -0.30
N PRO A 25 -22.75 -15.37 -0.46
CA PRO A 25 -23.29 -16.63 0.05
C PRO A 25 -23.53 -16.57 1.56
N THR A 26 -24.78 -16.79 2.01
CA THR A 26 -25.13 -16.85 3.44
C THR A 26 -24.63 -18.13 4.11
N ASN A 27 -24.51 -19.23 3.35
CA ASN A 27 -23.93 -20.50 3.80
C ASN A 27 -22.99 -21.07 2.73
N LEU A 28 -21.76 -20.51 2.70
CA LEU A 28 -20.79 -20.75 1.64
C LEU A 28 -20.45 -22.24 1.46
N LEU A 29 -20.17 -22.96 2.55
CA LEU A 29 -19.77 -24.38 2.49
C LEU A 29 -20.86 -25.25 1.88
N GLN A 30 -22.11 -25.08 2.31
CA GLN A 30 -23.24 -25.82 1.76
C GLN A 30 -23.40 -25.57 0.26
N GLN A 31 -23.29 -24.32 -0.18
CA GLN A 31 -23.40 -23.97 -1.59
C GLN A 31 -22.25 -24.55 -2.43
N VAL A 32 -21.03 -24.62 -1.88
CA VAL A 32 -19.89 -25.25 -2.55
C VAL A 32 -20.09 -26.76 -2.68
N TYR A 33 -20.65 -27.44 -1.68
CA TYR A 33 -20.97 -28.87 -1.80
C TYR A 33 -22.09 -29.15 -2.83
N GLU A 34 -23.10 -28.28 -2.91
CA GLU A 34 -24.19 -28.43 -3.87
C GLU A 34 -23.77 -28.12 -5.31
N LYS A 35 -22.99 -27.06 -5.52
CA LYS A 35 -22.65 -26.55 -6.87
C LYS A 35 -21.25 -26.90 -7.34
N GLN A 36 -20.39 -27.45 -6.48
CA GLN A 36 -18.97 -27.72 -6.69
C GLN A 36 -18.08 -26.48 -6.90
N VAL A 37 -18.65 -25.34 -7.31
CA VAL A 37 -17.98 -24.05 -7.50
C VAL A 37 -18.90 -22.90 -7.16
N VAL A 38 -18.38 -21.88 -6.47
CA VAL A 38 -19.12 -20.68 -6.05
C VAL A 38 -18.22 -19.45 -6.11
N LEU A 39 -18.73 -18.33 -6.63
CA LEU A 39 -18.14 -17.01 -6.42
C LEU A 39 -18.33 -16.58 -4.96
N GLU A 40 -17.24 -16.60 -4.18
CA GLU A 40 -17.27 -16.24 -2.76
C GLU A 40 -17.35 -14.73 -2.56
N ASN A 41 -16.52 -13.98 -3.28
CA ASN A 41 -16.49 -12.53 -3.19
C ASN A 41 -16.07 -11.94 -4.54
N ILE A 42 -16.56 -10.74 -4.84
CA ILE A 42 -16.11 -9.93 -5.96
C ILE A 42 -16.09 -8.49 -5.49
N PHE A 43 -15.10 -7.74 -5.95
CA PHE A 43 -15.08 -6.29 -5.82
C PHE A 43 -14.52 -5.71 -7.12
N VAL A 44 -14.73 -4.41 -7.28
CA VAL A 44 -14.49 -3.76 -8.56
C VAL A 44 -13.74 -2.47 -8.34
N ARG A 45 -12.65 -2.26 -9.08
CA ARG A 45 -11.87 -1.02 -9.08
C ARG A 45 -11.62 -0.57 -10.49
N SER A 46 -12.13 0.63 -10.80
CA SER A 46 -12.04 1.21 -12.12
C SER A 46 -12.58 0.24 -13.19
N ILE A 47 -11.76 -0.21 -14.15
CA ILE A 47 -12.15 -1.15 -15.21
C ILE A 47 -11.76 -2.62 -14.93
N THR A 48 -11.41 -2.93 -13.68
CA THR A 48 -10.98 -4.26 -13.25
C THR A 48 -11.88 -4.80 -12.16
N ALA A 49 -12.34 -6.04 -12.34
CA ALA A 49 -13.02 -6.82 -11.32
C ALA A 49 -12.09 -7.89 -10.75
N TYR A 50 -12.07 -8.00 -9.43
CA TYR A 50 -11.27 -8.96 -8.70
C TYR A 50 -12.22 -9.88 -7.94
N GLY A 51 -12.07 -11.19 -8.11
CA GLY A 51 -12.96 -12.14 -7.47
C GLY A 51 -12.23 -13.31 -6.82
N THR A 52 -12.84 -13.81 -5.75
CA THR A 52 -12.46 -15.03 -5.04
C THR A 52 -13.52 -16.09 -5.30
N ILE A 53 -13.07 -17.28 -5.68
CA ILE A 53 -13.87 -18.43 -6.07
C ILE A 53 -13.56 -19.54 -5.08
N ARG A 54 -14.57 -20.25 -4.60
CA ARG A 54 -14.40 -21.45 -3.79
C ARG A 54 -14.89 -22.66 -4.56
N VAL A 55 -14.10 -23.73 -4.56
CA VAL A 55 -14.41 -24.99 -5.24
C VAL A 55 -14.31 -26.16 -4.27
N ASN A 56 -15.01 -27.26 -4.57
CA ASN A 56 -14.90 -28.48 -3.79
C ASN A 56 -13.56 -29.20 -4.07
N ASN A 57 -12.88 -29.65 -3.02
CA ASN A 57 -11.56 -30.27 -3.11
C ASN A 57 -11.64 -31.77 -3.47
N CYS A 58 -11.97 -32.07 -4.74
CA CYS A 58 -12.17 -33.45 -5.21
C CYS A 58 -10.94 -34.12 -5.86
N SER A 59 -9.89 -33.36 -6.19
CA SER A 59 -8.72 -33.87 -6.93
C SER A 59 -7.53 -32.91 -6.83
N PHE A 60 -6.29 -33.40 -6.92
CA PHE A 60 -5.12 -32.52 -6.97
C PHE A 60 -5.07 -31.65 -8.23
N HIS A 61 -5.47 -32.18 -9.39
CA HIS A 61 -5.51 -31.43 -10.64
C HIS A 61 -6.86 -30.71 -10.81
N LYS A 62 -6.84 -29.40 -10.60
CA LYS A 62 -7.98 -28.51 -10.72
C LYS A 62 -7.68 -27.38 -11.69
N LYS A 63 -8.65 -27.04 -12.54
CA LYS A 63 -8.56 -25.86 -13.39
C LYS A 63 -9.79 -25.00 -13.19
N VAL A 64 -9.59 -23.79 -12.69
CA VAL A 64 -10.66 -22.80 -12.54
C VAL A 64 -10.44 -21.69 -13.54
N SER A 65 -11.50 -21.30 -14.24
CA SER A 65 -11.45 -20.23 -15.23
C SER A 65 -12.72 -19.38 -15.21
N VAL A 66 -12.56 -18.10 -15.52
CA VAL A 66 -13.66 -17.14 -15.66
C VAL A 66 -13.87 -16.87 -17.13
N ARG A 67 -15.06 -17.21 -17.63
CA ARG A 67 -15.49 -16.90 -18.98
C ARG A 67 -16.33 -15.63 -18.96
N PHE A 68 -15.97 -14.65 -19.76
CA PHE A 68 -16.70 -13.37 -19.81
C PHE A 68 -16.97 -12.90 -21.24
N THR A 69 -17.99 -12.07 -21.36
CA THR A 69 -18.45 -11.46 -22.61
C THR A 69 -18.88 -10.01 -22.36
N ILE A 70 -18.77 -9.19 -23.41
CA ILE A 70 -19.24 -7.80 -23.45
C ILE A 70 -20.30 -7.59 -24.54
N ASP A 71 -20.65 -8.64 -25.30
CA ASP A 71 -21.47 -8.59 -26.51
C ASP A 71 -22.59 -9.64 -26.49
N GLN A 72 -23.13 -9.92 -25.30
CA GLN A 72 -24.21 -10.88 -25.09
C GLN A 72 -23.86 -12.30 -25.58
N TRP A 73 -22.64 -12.76 -25.30
CA TRP A 73 -22.14 -14.11 -25.63
C TRP A 73 -21.97 -14.39 -27.13
N LYS A 74 -21.99 -13.36 -27.99
CA LYS A 74 -21.56 -13.53 -29.40
C LYS A 74 -20.08 -13.90 -29.48
N ASN A 75 -19.26 -13.27 -28.63
CA ASN A 75 -17.88 -13.66 -28.39
C ASN A 75 -17.65 -13.79 -26.88
N PHE A 76 -16.66 -14.60 -26.50
CA PHE A 76 -16.22 -14.68 -25.11
C PHE A 76 -14.70 -14.72 -25.01
N SER A 77 -14.21 -14.38 -23.83
CA SER A 77 -12.81 -14.49 -23.46
C SER A 77 -12.71 -15.30 -22.16
N ILE A 78 -11.61 -16.01 -21.99
CA ILE A 78 -11.36 -16.86 -20.81
C ILE A 78 -10.15 -16.31 -20.07
N ILE A 79 -10.28 -16.19 -18.75
CA ILE A 79 -9.21 -15.86 -17.83
C ILE A 79 -9.02 -17.06 -16.91
N ASN A 80 -7.78 -17.52 -16.73
CA ASN A 80 -7.51 -18.58 -15.75
C ASN A 80 -7.48 -17.96 -14.36
N ALA A 81 -8.18 -18.58 -13.42
CA ALA A 81 -8.04 -18.26 -12.00
C ALA A 81 -6.80 -18.99 -11.46
N TYR A 82 -6.10 -18.36 -10.52
CA TYR A 82 -4.94 -18.95 -9.87
C TYR A 82 -5.34 -19.53 -8.51
N HIS A 83 -4.76 -20.68 -8.17
CA HIS A 83 -5.05 -21.38 -6.92
C HIS A 83 -4.50 -20.58 -5.74
N SER A 84 -5.32 -20.39 -4.71
CA SER A 84 -4.97 -19.74 -3.45
C SER A 84 -4.84 -20.80 -2.37
N MET A 85 -3.61 -21.24 -2.11
CA MET A 85 -3.29 -22.37 -1.22
C MET A 85 -3.72 -22.17 0.25
N TYR A 86 -4.15 -20.99 0.67
CA TYR A 86 -4.33 -20.62 2.09
C TYR A 86 -5.76 -20.27 2.50
N TYR A 87 -6.68 -20.17 1.55
CA TYR A 87 -8.13 -20.16 1.82
C TYR A 87 -8.78 -21.51 1.50
N SER A 88 -7.95 -22.51 1.20
CA SER A 88 -8.34 -23.90 1.07
C SER A 88 -8.43 -24.54 2.45
N ASP A 89 -9.58 -25.12 2.79
CA ASP A 89 -9.69 -26.03 3.94
C ASP A 89 -9.55 -27.49 3.47
N SER A 90 -9.67 -28.47 4.37
CA SER A 90 -9.56 -29.89 3.98
C SER A 90 -10.58 -30.30 2.91
N ASN A 91 -11.65 -29.51 2.73
CA ASN A 91 -12.81 -29.89 1.94
C ASN A 91 -13.00 -29.00 0.70
N THR A 92 -12.44 -27.79 0.68
CA THR A 92 -12.63 -26.81 -0.38
C THR A 92 -11.30 -26.14 -0.73
N ASP A 93 -11.14 -25.78 -1.99
CA ASP A 93 -10.02 -24.96 -2.44
C ASP A 93 -10.48 -23.57 -2.84
N SER A 94 -9.60 -22.59 -2.66
CA SER A 94 -9.85 -21.22 -3.11
C SER A 94 -9.06 -20.89 -4.37
N PHE A 95 -9.67 -20.12 -5.26
CA PHE A 95 -9.08 -19.61 -6.48
C PHE A 95 -9.39 -18.13 -6.60
N GLN A 96 -8.54 -17.37 -7.28
CA GLN A 96 -8.75 -15.95 -7.48
C GLN A 96 -8.53 -15.55 -8.93
N PHE A 97 -9.21 -14.49 -9.37
CA PHE A 97 -9.09 -13.99 -10.73
C PHE A 97 -9.09 -12.47 -10.77
N GLN A 98 -8.45 -11.94 -11.80
CA GLN A 98 -8.48 -10.53 -12.17
C GLN A 98 -9.05 -10.41 -13.59
N LEU A 99 -10.16 -9.69 -13.72
CA LEU A 99 -10.86 -9.43 -14.97
C LEU A 99 -10.74 -7.95 -15.32
N THR A 100 -9.76 -7.61 -16.15
CA THR A 100 -9.56 -6.24 -16.65
C THR A 100 -10.18 -6.09 -18.04
N ILE A 101 -11.03 -5.09 -18.22
CA ILE A 101 -11.63 -4.81 -19.54
C ILE A 101 -10.61 -4.04 -20.40
N PRO A 102 -10.23 -4.55 -21.60
CA PRO A 102 -9.33 -3.83 -22.48
C PRO A 102 -9.90 -2.49 -22.94
N LYS A 103 -9.08 -1.44 -22.94
CA LYS A 103 -9.47 -0.07 -23.35
C LYS A 103 -9.96 -0.01 -24.81
N ASP A 104 -9.39 -0.82 -25.68
CA ASP A 104 -9.79 -0.86 -27.10
C ASP A 104 -11.20 -1.42 -27.26
N LYS A 105 -11.56 -2.40 -26.42
CA LYS A 105 -12.93 -2.93 -26.34
C LYS A 105 -13.89 -1.90 -25.75
N LEU A 106 -13.46 -1.10 -24.77
CA LEU A 106 -14.23 0.05 -24.27
C LEU A 106 -14.51 1.07 -25.40
N LEU A 107 -13.51 1.43 -26.20
CA LEU A 107 -13.68 2.38 -27.31
C LEU A 107 -14.65 1.88 -28.40
N ILE A 108 -14.59 0.59 -28.74
CA ILE A 108 -15.52 -0.05 -29.69
C ILE A 108 -16.95 -0.09 -29.13
N LEU A 109 -17.09 -0.39 -27.84
CA LEU A 109 -18.39 -0.32 -27.16
C LEU A 109 -18.97 1.10 -27.21
N LEU A 110 -18.13 2.13 -27.04
CA LEU A 110 -18.54 3.53 -27.04
C LEU A 110 -18.93 4.08 -28.41
N SER A 111 -18.28 3.66 -29.50
CA SER A 111 -18.63 4.12 -30.86
C SER A 111 -20.03 3.62 -31.31
N SER A 112 -20.47 2.47 -30.78
CA SER A 112 -21.83 1.94 -31.00
C SER A 112 -22.92 2.64 -30.17
N SER A 113 -22.55 3.47 -29.19
CA SER A 113 -23.47 4.09 -28.21
C SER A 113 -23.97 5.50 -28.57
N LEU A 114 -23.41 6.14 -29.61
CA LEU A 114 -23.75 7.50 -30.03
C LEU A 114 -25.21 7.69 -30.51
N GLN A 115 -26.01 6.63 -30.55
CA GLN A 115 -27.40 6.66 -31.03
C GLN A 115 -28.48 6.53 -29.93
N ASN A 116 -28.17 6.20 -28.68
CA ASN A 116 -29.20 6.08 -27.62
C ASN A 116 -28.71 6.62 -26.26
N SER A 117 -29.52 7.49 -25.65
CA SER A 117 -29.15 8.35 -24.52
C SER A 117 -29.07 7.68 -23.14
N THR A 118 -29.38 6.39 -23.02
CA THR A 118 -29.24 5.63 -21.77
C THR A 118 -29.06 4.14 -22.07
N LEU A 119 -27.82 3.68 -22.17
CA LEU A 119 -27.50 2.25 -22.18
C LEU A 119 -26.39 1.97 -21.17
N SER A 120 -26.76 1.36 -20.05
CA SER A 120 -25.86 0.66 -19.15
C SER A 120 -25.20 -0.48 -19.92
N MET A 121 -23.88 -0.41 -20.17
CA MET A 121 -23.15 -1.50 -20.82
C MET A 121 -22.80 -2.55 -19.77
N ASN A 122 -23.06 -3.82 -20.06
CA ASN A 122 -22.90 -4.90 -19.08
C ASN A 122 -21.86 -5.91 -19.52
N VAL A 123 -20.89 -6.22 -18.65
CA VAL A 123 -20.00 -7.36 -18.79
C VAL A 123 -20.62 -8.54 -18.07
N SER A 124 -20.93 -9.60 -18.81
CA SER A 124 -21.45 -10.84 -18.22
C SER A 124 -20.33 -11.86 -18.07
N PHE A 125 -20.27 -12.54 -16.93
CA PHE A 125 -19.30 -13.61 -16.71
C PHE A 125 -19.90 -14.79 -15.95
N ALA A 126 -19.25 -15.95 -16.12
CA ALA A 126 -19.52 -17.20 -15.42
C ALA A 126 -18.20 -17.89 -15.08
N ILE A 127 -18.21 -18.67 -14.00
CA ILE A 127 -17.04 -19.41 -13.54
C ILE A 127 -17.17 -20.86 -13.94
N CYS A 128 -16.08 -21.44 -14.45
CA CYS A 128 -15.96 -22.84 -14.78
C CYS A 128 -14.89 -23.48 -13.89
N TYR A 129 -15.26 -24.56 -13.22
CA TYR A 129 -14.36 -25.45 -12.49
C TYR A 129 -14.30 -26.79 -13.22
N ALA A 130 -13.15 -27.09 -13.83
CA ALA A 130 -12.89 -28.35 -14.50
C ALA A 130 -12.03 -29.26 -13.62
N VAL A 131 -12.55 -30.45 -13.32
CA VAL A 131 -11.89 -31.46 -12.47
C VAL A 131 -12.27 -32.86 -12.94
N GLN A 132 -11.29 -33.78 -13.01
CA GLN A 132 -11.50 -35.19 -13.40
C GLN A 132 -12.26 -35.41 -14.73
N GLY A 133 -12.20 -34.45 -15.65
CA GLY A 133 -12.89 -34.52 -16.94
C GLY A 133 -14.34 -34.03 -16.92
N GLU A 134 -14.83 -33.58 -15.76
CA GLU A 134 -16.13 -32.93 -15.60
C GLU A 134 -15.97 -31.40 -15.47
N GLU A 135 -16.98 -30.65 -15.91
CA GLU A 135 -17.04 -29.19 -15.78
C GLU A 135 -18.25 -28.77 -14.94
N PHE A 136 -17.98 -28.04 -13.86
CA PHE A 136 -18.98 -27.41 -13.01
C PHE A 136 -19.01 -25.92 -13.28
N TRP A 137 -20.21 -25.36 -13.35
CA TRP A 137 -20.40 -23.95 -13.72
C TRP A 137 -21.13 -23.20 -12.62
N ASP A 138 -20.54 -22.09 -12.18
CA ASP A 138 -21.26 -21.06 -11.44
C ASP A 138 -21.60 -19.91 -12.38
N ASN A 139 -22.84 -19.96 -12.89
CA ASN A 139 -23.41 -18.97 -13.79
C ASN A 139 -24.53 -18.16 -13.10
N ASN A 140 -24.51 -18.04 -11.77
CA ASN A 140 -25.53 -17.36 -10.97
C ASN A 140 -26.97 -17.80 -11.32
N TYR A 141 -27.26 -19.09 -11.22
CA TYR A 141 -28.58 -19.67 -11.54
C TYR A 141 -29.06 -19.32 -12.97
N SER A 142 -28.17 -19.48 -13.95
CA SER A 142 -28.40 -19.16 -15.37
C SER A 142 -28.58 -17.67 -15.70
N GLN A 143 -28.38 -16.76 -14.75
CA GLN A 143 -28.49 -15.32 -15.00
C GLN A 143 -27.18 -14.68 -15.47
N ASN A 144 -26.05 -15.36 -15.21
CA ASN A 144 -24.66 -14.87 -15.26
C ASN A 144 -24.42 -13.69 -14.32
N TYR A 145 -23.21 -13.56 -13.79
CA TYR A 145 -22.84 -12.35 -13.05
C TYR A 145 -22.70 -11.18 -14.02
N ARG A 146 -23.24 -10.01 -13.68
CA ARG A 146 -23.26 -8.83 -14.57
C ARG A 146 -22.63 -7.61 -13.93
N LEU A 147 -21.49 -7.17 -14.45
CA LEU A 147 -20.86 -5.91 -14.06
C LEU A 147 -21.35 -4.80 -14.97
N GLU A 148 -21.76 -3.67 -14.41
CA GLU A 148 -22.23 -2.51 -15.18
C GLU A 148 -21.10 -1.51 -15.38
N ILE A 149 -20.91 -1.01 -16.61
CA ILE A 149 -19.96 0.05 -16.92
C ILE A 149 -20.71 1.38 -16.85
N ILE A 150 -20.28 2.25 -15.94
CA ILE A 150 -20.86 3.58 -15.75
C ILE A 150 -19.85 4.65 -16.17
N GLU A 151 -20.35 5.69 -16.85
CA GLU A 151 -19.60 6.89 -17.21
C GLU A 151 -19.64 7.91 -16.05
N ASN A 152 -18.48 8.35 -15.58
CA ASN A 152 -18.33 9.42 -14.60
C ASN A 152 -18.58 10.78 -15.27
N LYS A 153 -19.76 11.37 -15.03
CA LYS A 153 -20.06 12.74 -15.46
C LYS A 153 -19.59 13.73 -14.40
N GLN A 154 -18.30 14.06 -14.36
CA GLN A 154 -17.80 15.07 -13.42
C GLN A 154 -18.48 16.43 -13.69
N LYS A 155 -19.30 16.93 -12.75
CA LYS A 155 -19.70 18.35 -12.70
C LYS A 155 -18.68 19.10 -11.84
N ARG A 156 -17.79 19.88 -12.47
CA ARG A 156 -16.94 20.84 -11.75
C ARG A 156 -17.80 21.96 -11.18
N THR A 157 -18.02 21.97 -9.87
CA THR A 157 -18.52 23.15 -9.16
C THR A 157 -17.35 23.79 -8.41
N ASN A 158 -16.82 24.89 -8.95
CA ASN A 158 -15.84 25.73 -8.26
C ASN A 158 -16.55 26.52 -7.16
N SER A 159 -16.38 26.12 -5.90
CA SER A 159 -16.63 27.01 -4.76
C SER A 159 -15.50 26.87 -3.75
N ILE A 160 -15.04 28.00 -3.24
CA ILE A 160 -14.03 28.13 -2.17
C ILE A 160 -14.67 27.58 -0.89
N ILE A 161 -14.11 26.51 -0.32
CA ILE A 161 -14.71 25.80 0.83
C ILE A 161 -13.76 25.80 2.03
N ASP A 162 -14.33 26.12 3.18
CA ASP A 162 -13.72 26.30 4.51
C ASP A 162 -13.34 24.98 5.21
N GLN A 163 -12.35 24.99 6.11
CA GLN A 163 -11.74 23.79 6.72
C GLN A 163 -12.72 22.92 7.53
N SER A 164 -13.77 23.50 8.11
CA SER A 164 -14.82 22.74 8.81
C SER A 164 -15.74 21.95 7.87
N SER A 165 -15.70 22.26 6.57
CA SER A 165 -16.55 21.67 5.53
C SER A 165 -15.87 20.52 4.79
N ILE A 166 -14.56 20.33 4.98
CA ILE A 166 -13.76 19.20 4.45
C ILE A 166 -14.38 17.85 4.86
N ARG A 167 -14.99 17.77 6.05
CA ARG A 167 -15.70 16.56 6.53
C ARG A 167 -16.90 16.15 5.65
N LYS A 168 -17.39 17.01 4.77
CA LYS A 168 -18.61 16.75 3.99
C LYS A 168 -18.47 16.83 2.47
N SER A 169 -17.50 17.57 1.92
CA SER A 169 -17.60 18.00 0.52
C SER A 169 -16.72 17.31 -0.51
N ILE A 170 -15.83 16.37 -0.18
CA ILE A 170 -14.73 16.06 -1.09
C ILE A 170 -14.68 14.58 -1.52
N LEU A 171 -14.69 14.40 -2.85
CA LEU A 171 -14.39 13.23 -3.69
C LEU A 171 -15.40 12.06 -3.70
N TYR A 172 -15.94 11.81 -4.90
CA TYR A 172 -16.88 10.77 -5.36
C TYR A 172 -18.39 11.06 -5.25
N ASP A 173 -19.11 10.80 -6.34
CA ASP A 173 -20.58 10.77 -6.39
C ASP A 173 -21.11 9.84 -5.27
N GLY A 174 -22.23 10.21 -4.66
CA GLY A 174 -22.79 9.49 -3.50
C GLY A 174 -23.04 8.00 -3.78
N VAL A 175 -23.24 7.62 -5.05
CA VAL A 175 -23.38 6.23 -5.49
C VAL A 175 -22.08 5.44 -5.37
N LEU A 176 -20.96 5.98 -5.89
CA LEU A 176 -19.66 5.30 -5.87
C LEU A 176 -19.11 5.20 -4.45
N ARG A 177 -19.29 6.26 -3.65
CA ARG A 177 -18.93 6.24 -2.22
C ARG A 177 -19.66 5.14 -1.46
N LYS A 178 -20.97 4.97 -1.71
CA LYS A 178 -21.77 3.91 -1.10
C LYS A 178 -21.26 2.52 -1.51
N GLN A 179 -20.94 2.32 -2.78
CA GLN A 179 -20.40 1.05 -3.27
C GLN A 179 -19.03 0.73 -2.65
N ILE A 180 -18.10 1.69 -2.61
CA ILE A 180 -16.79 1.51 -1.98
C ILE A 180 -16.99 1.15 -0.50
N ALA A 181 -17.85 1.86 0.21
CA ALA A 181 -18.15 1.55 1.59
C ALA A 181 -18.74 0.14 1.76
N GLU A 182 -19.68 -0.28 0.91
CA GLU A 182 -20.25 -1.63 0.91
C GLU A 182 -19.18 -2.73 0.73
N ASP A 183 -18.16 -2.48 -0.10
CA ASP A 183 -17.05 -3.42 -0.30
C ASP A 183 -16.20 -3.62 0.97
N TYR A 184 -16.01 -2.55 1.76
CA TYR A 184 -15.25 -2.54 3.01
C TYR A 184 -16.10 -2.83 4.26
N GLN A 185 -17.42 -2.85 4.15
CA GLN A 185 -18.34 -2.91 5.28
C GLN A 185 -18.47 -4.31 5.90
N THR A 186 -18.53 -4.31 7.23
CA THR A 186 -19.20 -5.31 8.07
C THR A 186 -20.35 -4.62 8.79
N ILE A 187 -21.56 -5.19 8.71
CA ILE A 187 -22.74 -4.69 9.41
C ILE A 187 -22.49 -4.69 10.93
N SER A 188 -22.53 -3.51 11.57
CA SER A 188 -22.91 -3.25 12.98
C SER A 188 -22.89 -1.72 13.17
N ASN A 189 -23.91 -0.98 13.62
CA ASN A 189 -24.82 -1.14 14.75
C ASN A 189 -24.10 -1.62 16.03
N GLU A 190 -23.63 -0.66 16.84
CA GLU A 190 -23.75 -0.62 18.32
C GLU A 190 -22.53 -0.18 19.16
N PHE A 191 -21.36 0.18 18.62
CA PHE A 191 -20.29 0.74 19.47
C PHE A 191 -19.68 2.00 18.89
N ARG A 192 -19.87 3.16 19.56
CA ARG A 192 -19.06 4.36 19.30
C ARG A 192 -17.64 4.09 19.77
N GLN A 193 -16.69 4.07 18.85
CA GLN A 193 -15.28 3.99 19.19
C GLN A 193 -14.78 5.30 19.82
N VAL A 194 -13.59 5.19 20.39
CA VAL A 194 -12.91 6.21 21.16
C VAL A 194 -12.07 7.08 20.22
N GLY A 195 -12.36 8.39 20.15
CA GLY A 195 -11.89 9.23 19.06
C GLY A 195 -12.60 8.86 17.75
N ASN A 196 -12.71 9.78 16.79
CA ASN A 196 -13.32 9.47 15.48
C ASN A 196 -12.37 8.62 14.60
N ILE A 197 -11.71 7.62 15.19
CA ILE A 197 -10.73 6.75 14.57
C ILE A 197 -11.41 5.41 14.33
N CYS A 198 -11.14 4.83 13.17
CA CYS A 198 -11.72 3.57 12.74
C CYS A 198 -10.71 2.44 12.92
N GLY A 199 -11.13 1.36 13.57
CA GLY A 199 -10.40 0.08 13.61
C GLY A 199 -10.40 -0.66 12.27
N LEU A 200 -9.46 -1.59 12.13
CA LEU A 200 -9.31 -2.45 10.95
C LEU A 200 -9.41 -3.91 11.36
N LYS A 201 -10.43 -4.62 10.85
CA LYS A 201 -10.65 -6.02 11.16
C LYS A 201 -9.45 -6.89 10.73
N ASN A 202 -9.03 -7.81 11.60
CA ASN A 202 -8.02 -8.80 11.24
C ASN A 202 -8.61 -9.86 10.29
N LEU A 203 -7.94 -10.12 9.17
CA LEU A 203 -8.36 -11.09 8.15
C LEU A 203 -7.68 -12.45 8.29
N GLY A 204 -7.02 -12.69 9.43
CA GLY A 204 -6.17 -13.85 9.69
C GLY A 204 -4.72 -13.53 9.31
N GLY A 205 -3.89 -13.26 10.32
CA GLY A 205 -2.46 -12.96 10.11
C GLY A 205 -2.18 -11.58 9.53
N THR A 206 -3.15 -10.67 9.47
CA THR A 206 -2.99 -9.35 8.81
C THR A 206 -2.74 -8.18 9.74
N CYS A 207 -2.44 -8.43 11.01
CA CYS A 207 -2.16 -7.36 11.98
C CYS A 207 -0.93 -6.52 11.58
N TYR A 208 0.06 -7.11 10.89
CA TYR A 208 1.18 -6.36 10.31
C TYR A 208 0.70 -5.27 9.34
N MET A 209 -0.27 -5.59 8.46
CA MET A 209 -0.86 -4.65 7.51
C MET A 209 -1.69 -3.59 8.23
N ASN A 210 -2.54 -4.00 9.17
CA ASN A 210 -3.38 -3.09 9.94
C ASN A 210 -2.52 -2.07 10.71
N SER A 211 -1.44 -2.53 11.34
CA SER A 211 -0.54 -1.66 12.12
C SER A 211 0.16 -0.59 11.26
N VAL A 212 0.57 -0.96 10.04
CA VAL A 212 1.18 -0.06 9.06
C VAL A 212 0.16 0.94 8.53
N LEU A 213 -1.04 0.49 8.15
CA LEU A 213 -2.10 1.36 7.66
C LEU A 213 -2.54 2.39 8.70
N GLN A 214 -2.66 1.98 9.97
CA GLN A 214 -2.94 2.90 11.07
C GLN A 214 -1.80 3.91 11.24
N SER A 215 -0.53 3.49 11.19
CA SER A 215 0.59 4.44 11.28
C SER A 215 0.57 5.47 10.15
N LEU A 216 0.30 5.03 8.91
CA LEU A 216 0.25 5.91 7.74
C LEU A 216 -0.97 6.85 7.75
N LEU A 217 -2.11 6.44 8.33
CA LEU A 217 -3.27 7.31 8.55
C LEU A 217 -2.90 8.54 9.39
N PHE A 218 -2.09 8.35 10.43
CA PHE A 218 -1.62 9.44 11.31
C PHE A 218 -0.42 10.21 10.75
N THR A 219 0.13 9.81 9.59
CA THR A 219 1.08 10.63 8.82
C THR A 219 0.33 11.79 8.17
N SER A 220 0.04 12.83 8.95
CA SER A 220 -0.82 13.96 8.55
C SER A 220 -0.45 14.59 7.21
N LEU A 221 0.84 14.73 6.89
CA LEU A 221 1.31 15.25 5.59
C LEU A 221 0.88 14.37 4.41
N LEU A 222 0.97 13.04 4.56
CA LEU A 222 0.56 12.09 3.53
C LEU A 222 -0.98 12.03 3.45
N THR A 223 -1.65 11.96 4.59
CA THR A 223 -3.11 11.91 4.66
C THR A 223 -3.74 13.16 4.05
N ASN A 224 -3.20 14.34 4.36
CA ASN A 224 -3.64 15.60 3.77
C ASN A 224 -3.38 15.65 2.26
N TYR A 225 -2.25 15.13 1.78
CA TYR A 225 -1.99 15.06 0.32
C TYR A 225 -3.08 14.27 -0.41
N PHE A 226 -3.49 13.12 0.14
CA PHE A 226 -4.53 12.31 -0.47
C PHE A 226 -5.94 12.92 -0.33
N LEU A 227 -6.25 13.57 0.79
CA LEU A 227 -7.60 14.07 1.08
C LEU A 227 -7.87 15.51 0.61
N LEU A 228 -6.88 16.39 0.59
CA LEU A 228 -7.04 17.83 0.28
C LEU A 228 -6.74 18.19 -1.18
N ASN A 229 -6.22 17.26 -1.98
CA ASN A 229 -5.87 17.51 -3.39
C ASN A 229 -7.11 17.59 -4.30
N GLU A 230 -7.95 18.60 -4.09
CA GLU A 230 -9.00 19.00 -5.04
C GLU A 230 -8.44 19.75 -6.27
N ASN A 231 -7.19 20.25 -6.22
CA ASN A 231 -6.70 21.22 -7.20
C ASN A 231 -5.44 20.78 -7.99
N ASP A 232 -4.79 19.67 -7.64
CA ASP A 232 -3.62 19.22 -8.39
C ASP A 232 -3.98 18.30 -9.55
N LYS A 233 -3.43 18.68 -10.70
CA LYS A 233 -3.50 17.98 -11.99
C LYS A 233 -2.84 16.59 -11.94
N ASP A 234 -2.20 16.21 -10.84
CA ASP A 234 -1.44 14.96 -10.77
C ASP A 234 -2.31 13.71 -10.64
N LEU A 235 -3.46 13.81 -9.94
CA LEU A 235 -4.42 12.69 -9.83
C LEU A 235 -5.50 12.73 -10.94
N THR A 236 -5.86 13.91 -11.44
CA THR A 236 -6.98 14.09 -12.39
C THR A 236 -6.55 14.39 -13.83
N MET A 237 -5.27 14.66 -14.10
CA MET A 237 -4.72 14.97 -15.44
C MET A 237 -3.65 13.97 -15.90
N ASN A 238 -3.57 12.78 -15.31
CA ASN A 238 -2.81 11.65 -15.87
C ASN A 238 -3.67 10.83 -16.85
N ASN A 239 -3.95 11.45 -17.99
CA ASN A 239 -4.70 10.92 -19.13
C ASN A 239 -4.06 9.73 -19.86
N LEU A 240 -3.00 9.13 -19.33
CA LEU A 240 -2.44 7.88 -19.82
C LEU A 240 -1.96 7.04 -18.63
N SER A 241 -2.90 6.38 -17.95
CA SER A 241 -2.74 5.05 -17.32
C SER A 241 -3.43 4.92 -15.95
N VAL A 242 -4.76 4.92 -15.95
CA VAL A 242 -5.56 4.33 -14.85
C VAL A 242 -5.14 2.88 -14.53
N SER A 243 -4.51 2.17 -15.48
CA SER A 243 -3.91 0.84 -15.30
C SER A 243 -2.62 0.79 -14.47
N LYS A 244 -2.03 1.93 -14.09
CA LYS A 244 -0.76 2.00 -13.33
C LYS A 244 -0.90 2.56 -11.91
N GLN A 245 -2.10 2.92 -11.45
CA GLN A 245 -2.31 3.56 -10.13
C GLN A 245 -3.24 2.75 -9.22
N ILE A 246 -3.05 1.44 -9.21
CA ILE A 246 -3.98 0.51 -8.57
C ILE A 246 -3.85 0.59 -7.04
N ILE A 247 -2.63 0.69 -6.49
CA ILE A 247 -2.42 0.76 -5.05
C ILE A 247 -2.75 2.15 -4.53
N ALA A 248 -2.33 3.22 -5.21
CA ALA A 248 -2.62 4.58 -4.77
C ALA A 248 -4.13 4.88 -4.74
N SER A 249 -4.88 4.40 -5.73
CA SER A 249 -6.34 4.55 -5.74
C SER A 249 -7.01 3.73 -4.63
N GLU A 250 -6.56 2.51 -4.36
CA GLU A 250 -7.14 1.70 -3.29
C GLU A 250 -6.78 2.20 -1.90
N TYR A 251 -5.56 2.70 -1.73
CA TYR A 251 -5.12 3.37 -0.53
C TYR A 251 -5.97 4.62 -0.25
N LEU A 252 -6.23 5.46 -1.27
CA LEU A 252 -7.11 6.62 -1.14
C LEU A 252 -8.53 6.23 -0.72
N ASN A 253 -9.10 5.19 -1.34
CA ASN A 253 -10.44 4.70 -0.98
C ASN A 253 -10.52 4.30 0.50
N LEU A 254 -9.54 3.51 0.98
CA LEU A 254 -9.48 3.08 2.37
C LEU A 254 -9.24 4.27 3.31
N LEU A 255 -8.29 5.14 2.98
CA LEU A 255 -7.94 6.32 3.77
C LEU A 255 -9.16 7.23 3.97
N TYR A 256 -9.94 7.44 2.91
CA TYR A 256 -11.17 8.23 2.98
C TYR A 256 -12.18 7.65 3.97
N LEU A 257 -12.44 6.33 3.89
CA LEU A 257 -13.35 5.66 4.80
C LEU A 257 -12.86 5.72 6.25
N LEU A 258 -11.55 5.58 6.47
CA LEU A 258 -10.92 5.71 7.79
C LEU A 258 -11.05 7.13 8.35
N TYR A 259 -10.95 8.16 7.51
CA TYR A 259 -10.94 9.57 7.94
C TYR A 259 -12.34 10.19 8.04
N CYS A 260 -13.35 9.69 7.34
CA CYS A 260 -14.69 10.31 7.27
C CYS A 260 -15.47 10.31 8.60
N GLY A 261 -15.07 9.47 9.57
CA GLY A 261 -15.70 9.38 10.89
C GLY A 261 -17.09 8.74 10.91
N GLU A 262 -17.51 8.10 9.82
CA GLU A 262 -18.81 7.40 9.71
C GLU A 262 -18.74 5.93 10.14
N TYR A 263 -17.54 5.35 10.17
CA TYR A 263 -17.32 3.93 10.43
C TYR A 263 -16.47 3.73 11.68
N ASN A 264 -16.85 2.73 12.48
CA ASN A 264 -16.06 2.31 13.64
C ASN A 264 -15.04 1.23 13.26
N VAL A 265 -15.43 0.27 12.42
CA VAL A 265 -14.56 -0.82 11.98
C VAL A 265 -14.75 -1.04 10.49
N LEU A 266 -13.63 -1.11 9.76
CA LEU A 266 -13.60 -1.49 8.35
C LEU A 266 -12.93 -2.85 8.19
N THR A 267 -13.37 -3.61 7.19
CA THR A 267 -12.72 -4.85 6.78
C THR A 267 -11.86 -4.56 5.55
N PRO A 268 -10.51 -4.47 5.67
CA PRO A 268 -9.62 -4.08 4.57
C PRO A 268 -9.39 -5.19 3.52
N ALA A 269 -10.40 -6.03 3.25
CA ALA A 269 -10.32 -7.14 2.32
C ALA A 269 -10.05 -6.68 0.87
N PRO A 270 -10.71 -5.62 0.34
CA PRO A 270 -10.40 -5.14 -1.00
C PRO A 270 -8.94 -4.69 -1.14
N PHE A 271 -8.42 -3.97 -0.14
CA PHE A 271 -7.01 -3.54 -0.10
C PHE A 271 -6.04 -4.73 -0.04
N LYS A 272 -6.30 -5.72 0.84
CA LYS A 272 -5.50 -6.96 0.92
C LYS A 272 -5.47 -7.69 -0.42
N GLN A 273 -6.62 -7.80 -1.09
CA GLN A 273 -6.74 -8.48 -2.37
C GLN A 273 -5.92 -7.76 -3.45
N VAL A 274 -6.05 -6.42 -3.57
CA VAL A 274 -5.24 -5.61 -4.51
C VAL A 274 -3.74 -5.84 -4.29
N ILE A 275 -3.28 -5.78 -3.04
CA ILE A 275 -1.87 -6.03 -2.73
C ILE A 275 -1.46 -7.47 -3.04
N GLY A 276 -2.30 -8.45 -2.70
CA GLY A 276 -2.02 -9.87 -2.94
C GLY A 276 -1.95 -10.24 -4.44
N HIS A 277 -2.64 -9.49 -5.30
CA HIS A 277 -2.52 -9.62 -6.76
C HIS A 277 -1.17 -9.11 -7.30
N ILE A 278 -0.56 -8.14 -6.62
CA ILE A 278 0.71 -7.55 -7.01
C ILE A 278 1.87 -8.36 -6.45
N GLN A 279 1.78 -8.76 -5.18
CA GLN A 279 2.77 -9.57 -4.49
C GLN A 279 2.09 -10.72 -3.75
N LEU A 280 2.27 -11.94 -4.28
CA LEU A 280 1.60 -13.15 -3.81
C LEU A 280 1.87 -13.47 -2.33
N THR A 281 3.02 -13.06 -1.77
CA THR A 281 3.36 -13.24 -0.35
C THR A 281 2.32 -12.64 0.60
N TYR A 282 1.67 -11.52 0.22
CA TYR A 282 0.63 -10.87 1.02
C TYR A 282 -0.78 -11.41 0.76
N LEU A 283 -0.90 -12.32 -0.21
CA LEU A 283 -2.16 -13.01 -0.47
C LEU A 283 -2.43 -14.07 0.59
N GLU A 284 -1.38 -14.70 1.09
CA GLU A 284 -1.45 -15.71 2.14
C GLU A 284 -1.99 -15.10 3.45
N ASN A 285 -2.57 -15.91 4.33
CA ASN A 285 -2.96 -15.50 5.70
C ASN A 285 -1.84 -15.79 6.70
N GLN A 286 -0.59 -15.69 6.23
CA GLN A 286 0.58 -15.82 7.08
C GLN A 286 0.95 -14.47 7.67
N GLN A 287 1.52 -14.50 8.86
CA GLN A 287 2.13 -13.31 9.43
C GLN A 287 3.32 -12.90 8.57
N GLN A 288 3.46 -11.60 8.36
CA GLN A 288 4.55 -11.00 7.61
C GLN A 288 5.23 -9.94 8.46
N ASP A 289 6.43 -9.52 8.06
CA ASP A 289 7.12 -8.44 8.71
C ASP A 289 6.48 -7.09 8.36
N ALA A 290 6.08 -6.31 9.38
CA ALA A 290 5.47 -5.00 9.19
C ALA A 290 6.41 -4.01 8.48
N HIS A 291 7.72 -4.11 8.70
CA HIS A 291 8.72 -3.30 8.01
C HIS A 291 8.76 -3.61 6.52
N GLU A 292 8.82 -4.89 6.15
CA GLU A 292 8.85 -5.31 4.74
C GLU A 292 7.58 -4.86 4.02
N PHE A 293 6.42 -5.03 4.64
CA PHE A 293 5.15 -4.57 4.11
C PHE A 293 5.09 -3.03 3.93
N LEU A 294 5.60 -2.27 4.91
CA LEU A 294 5.68 -0.81 4.84
C LEU A 294 6.56 -0.34 3.68
N ILE A 295 7.75 -0.91 3.53
CA ILE A 295 8.66 -0.58 2.42
C ILE A 295 8.02 -0.94 1.08
N PHE A 296 7.41 -2.13 0.99
CA PHE A 296 6.66 -2.55 -0.19
C PHE A 296 5.56 -1.55 -0.55
N LEU A 297 4.75 -1.13 0.43
CA LEU A 297 3.63 -0.23 0.20
C LEU A 297 4.11 1.16 -0.24
N LEU A 298 5.13 1.72 0.43
CA LEU A 298 5.68 3.03 0.07
C LEU A 298 6.32 3.03 -1.33
N ASP A 299 7.06 1.97 -1.69
CA ASP A 299 7.65 1.83 -3.03
C ASP A 299 6.58 1.75 -4.13
N HIS A 300 5.47 1.03 -3.89
CA HIS A 300 4.38 0.97 -4.86
C HIS A 300 3.56 2.26 -4.92
N LEU A 301 3.34 2.93 -3.79
CA LEU A 301 2.75 4.27 -3.79
C LEU A 301 3.64 5.26 -4.55
N HIS A 302 4.97 5.17 -4.39
CA HIS A 302 5.92 5.98 -5.14
C HIS A 302 5.77 5.73 -6.65
N LYS A 303 5.77 4.46 -7.08
CA LYS A 303 5.60 4.08 -8.49
C LYS A 303 4.28 4.57 -9.09
N ASP A 304 3.18 4.45 -8.34
CA ASP A 304 1.86 4.90 -8.77
C ASP A 304 1.77 6.43 -8.86
N LEU A 305 2.44 7.16 -7.95
CA LEU A 305 2.40 8.63 -7.84
C LEU A 305 3.56 9.36 -8.52
N ASN A 306 4.45 8.65 -9.21
CA ASN A 306 5.59 9.25 -9.88
C ASN A 306 5.13 10.14 -11.05
N THR A 307 5.50 11.41 -11.04
CA THR A 307 4.93 12.45 -11.91
C THR A 307 5.60 12.59 -13.28
N ILE A 308 6.69 11.87 -13.56
CA ILE A 308 7.51 12.09 -14.76
C ILE A 308 7.34 10.97 -15.81
N LYS A 309 7.02 11.41 -17.03
CA LYS A 309 6.60 10.60 -18.19
C LYS A 309 7.77 9.79 -18.74
N SER A 310 7.65 8.48 -18.77
CA SER A 310 8.58 7.57 -19.46
C SER A 310 8.50 7.63 -21.00
N THR A 311 8.09 8.74 -21.63
CA THR A 311 7.81 8.77 -23.09
C THR A 311 8.35 9.96 -23.90
N GLU A 312 9.23 10.84 -23.39
CA GLU A 312 9.79 11.92 -24.22
C GLU A 312 11.34 12.04 -24.25
N ILE A 313 12.10 11.16 -23.59
CA ILE A 313 13.59 11.13 -23.66
C ILE A 313 14.08 9.81 -24.25
N LEU A 314 13.49 9.38 -25.37
CA LEU A 314 14.01 8.28 -26.17
C LEU A 314 14.15 8.72 -27.62
N ASN A 315 14.82 9.85 -27.80
CA ASN A 315 15.53 10.18 -29.03
C ASN A 315 16.68 11.14 -28.70
N GLN A 316 17.91 10.67 -28.95
CA GLN A 316 19.18 11.41 -28.94
C GLN A 316 19.67 11.81 -27.53
N THR A 317 20.52 11.03 -26.84
CA THR A 317 21.99 11.07 -27.00
C THR A 317 22.68 10.28 -25.87
N GLN A 318 23.90 9.86 -26.18
CA GLN A 318 25.03 9.32 -25.41
C GLN A 318 24.91 8.94 -23.92
N GLU A 319 25.63 7.86 -23.59
CA GLU A 319 25.73 7.10 -22.32
C GLU A 319 26.12 7.89 -21.05
N ILE A 320 26.22 9.22 -21.10
CA ILE A 320 26.65 10.07 -19.98
C ILE A 320 25.46 10.60 -19.15
N GLU A 321 24.22 10.52 -19.63
CA GLU A 321 23.05 11.07 -18.92
C GLU A 321 22.31 10.10 -17.98
N ARG A 322 22.74 8.84 -17.81
CA ARG A 322 21.97 7.88 -16.97
C ARG A 322 21.84 8.32 -15.50
N ASN A 323 22.87 8.92 -14.91
CA ASN A 323 22.84 9.37 -13.50
C ASN A 323 21.97 10.62 -13.28
N LEU A 324 21.83 11.51 -14.28
CA LEU A 324 20.93 12.67 -14.20
C LEU A 324 19.48 12.26 -14.50
N VAL A 325 19.29 11.33 -15.42
CA VAL A 325 18.00 10.75 -15.77
C VAL A 325 17.38 9.98 -14.60
N ASP A 326 18.16 9.28 -13.76
CA ASP A 326 17.65 8.60 -12.56
C ASP A 326 17.23 9.55 -11.43
N GLN A 327 17.86 10.72 -11.30
CA GLN A 327 17.44 11.77 -10.35
C GLN A 327 16.22 12.55 -10.84
N ILE A 328 16.08 12.73 -12.15
CA ILE A 328 14.95 13.41 -12.77
C ILE A 328 13.72 12.47 -12.88
N ASN A 329 13.88 11.14 -12.94
CA ASN A 329 12.77 10.21 -13.16
C ASN A 329 12.04 9.70 -11.90
N ASN A 330 12.39 10.16 -10.70
CA ASN A 330 11.88 9.58 -9.44
C ASN A 330 11.29 10.64 -8.49
N HIS A 331 10.34 11.43 -8.96
CA HIS A 331 9.69 12.45 -8.13
C HIS A 331 8.26 12.05 -7.76
N SER A 332 7.97 11.94 -6.46
CA SER A 332 6.62 11.72 -5.94
C SER A 332 6.53 12.27 -4.52
N ILE A 333 5.31 12.43 -4.00
CA ILE A 333 5.09 12.79 -2.60
C ILE A 333 5.77 11.82 -1.62
N ILE A 334 5.91 10.54 -1.98
CA ILE A 334 6.59 9.56 -1.13
C ILE A 334 8.08 9.89 -0.99
N VAL A 335 8.71 10.33 -2.07
CA VAL A 335 10.11 10.76 -2.07
C VAL A 335 10.26 12.06 -1.26
N ASP A 336 9.33 13.00 -1.42
CA ASP A 336 9.37 14.27 -0.69
C ASP A 336 9.18 14.12 0.83
N LEU A 337 8.39 13.13 1.24
CA LEU A 337 8.07 12.89 2.65
C LEU A 337 9.05 11.93 3.32
N PHE A 338 9.33 10.77 2.72
CA PHE A 338 9.98 9.65 3.40
C PHE A 338 11.44 9.42 3.02
N TYR A 339 11.92 9.95 1.88
CA TYR A 339 13.28 9.67 1.43
C TYR A 339 14.30 10.62 2.05
N GLY A 340 15.25 10.04 2.78
CA GLY A 340 16.53 10.65 3.10
C GLY A 340 17.62 10.17 2.13
N THR A 341 18.83 10.69 2.28
CA THR A 341 20.01 10.21 1.53
C THR A 341 21.22 10.07 2.45
N TYR A 342 21.95 8.98 2.29
CA TYR A 342 23.28 8.78 2.86
C TYR A 342 24.35 9.30 1.89
N LEU A 343 25.46 9.79 2.43
CA LEU A 343 26.75 9.86 1.77
C LEU A 343 27.54 8.60 2.12
N SER A 344 27.64 7.68 1.17
CA SER A 344 28.39 6.44 1.26
C SER A 344 29.82 6.67 0.82
N THR A 345 30.77 6.58 1.75
CA THR A 345 32.21 6.71 1.48
C THR A 345 32.86 5.35 1.56
N THR A 346 33.28 4.82 0.41
CA THR A 346 33.99 3.54 0.31
C THR A 346 35.47 3.78 0.04
N THR A 347 36.34 3.27 0.91
CA THR A 347 37.79 3.41 0.82
C THR A 347 38.43 2.05 0.57
N CYS A 348 39.20 1.91 -0.50
CA CYS A 348 40.03 0.72 -0.74
C CYS A 348 41.19 0.69 0.27
N LEU A 349 41.39 -0.46 0.93
CA LEU A 349 42.46 -0.63 1.92
C LEU A 349 43.83 -0.92 1.30
N ASP A 350 43.89 -1.29 0.01
CA ASP A 350 45.15 -1.57 -0.69
C ASP A 350 45.80 -0.31 -1.27
N CYS A 351 45.01 0.56 -1.90
CA CYS A 351 45.51 1.75 -2.61
C CYS A 351 45.01 3.10 -2.06
N MET A 352 44.23 3.06 -0.97
CA MET A 352 43.64 4.22 -0.28
C MET A 352 42.76 5.11 -1.17
N TYR A 353 42.30 4.61 -2.32
CA TYR A 353 41.32 5.32 -3.16
C TYR A 353 39.96 5.37 -2.47
N THR A 354 39.36 6.56 -2.41
CA THR A 354 38.02 6.79 -1.87
C THR A 354 37.02 7.07 -2.98
N SER A 355 35.86 6.45 -2.89
CA SER A 355 34.69 6.70 -3.72
C SER A 355 33.57 7.23 -2.85
N HIS A 356 32.85 8.23 -3.35
CA HIS A 356 31.68 8.82 -2.67
C HIS A 356 30.45 8.57 -3.53
N ASN A 357 29.37 8.09 -2.90
CA ASN A 357 28.10 7.84 -3.57
C ASN A 357 26.95 8.33 -2.70
N PHE A 358 25.86 8.80 -3.32
CA PHE A 358 24.64 9.15 -2.60
C PHE A 358 23.65 7.99 -2.69
N GLU A 359 23.22 7.47 -1.54
CA GLU A 359 22.33 6.31 -1.46
C GLU A 359 21.02 6.71 -0.77
N PRO A 360 19.85 6.61 -1.43
CA PRO A 360 18.57 6.94 -0.81
C PRO A 360 18.19 5.92 0.28
N PHE A 361 17.48 6.38 1.30
CA PHE A 361 16.88 5.51 2.31
C PHE A 361 15.48 5.98 2.68
N ILE A 362 14.59 5.02 2.99
CA ILE A 362 13.23 5.26 3.50
C ILE A 362 13.17 5.07 5.02
N CYS A 363 13.98 4.14 5.54
CA CYS A 363 13.97 3.71 6.92
C CYS A 363 15.41 3.60 7.45
N LEU A 364 15.65 4.09 8.67
CA LEU A 364 16.88 3.85 9.40
C LEU A 364 16.75 2.53 10.16
N THR A 365 17.48 1.49 9.74
CA THR A 365 17.54 0.21 10.47
C THR A 365 18.67 0.25 11.48
N LEU A 366 18.34 0.29 12.77
CA LEU A 366 19.33 0.44 13.84
C LEU A 366 19.57 -0.90 14.57
N PRO A 367 20.84 -1.31 14.76
CA PRO A 367 21.16 -2.42 15.64
C PRO A 367 20.83 -2.06 17.09
N ILE A 368 20.41 -3.05 17.86
CA ILE A 368 20.10 -2.89 19.28
C ILE A 368 21.19 -3.59 20.10
N PRO A 369 21.85 -2.88 21.03
CA PRO A 369 22.77 -3.50 21.97
C PRO A 369 22.09 -4.64 22.76
N SER A 370 22.84 -5.72 23.03
CA SER A 370 22.37 -6.84 23.85
C SER A 370 22.48 -6.51 25.35
N THR A 371 21.75 -5.48 25.79
CA THR A 371 21.64 -5.03 27.19
C THR A 371 20.19 -5.16 27.67
N ASN A 372 19.92 -4.99 28.97
CA ASN A 372 18.52 -4.96 29.45
C ASN A 372 17.77 -3.72 28.94
N GLN A 373 18.49 -2.60 28.81
CA GLN A 373 17.98 -1.30 28.43
C GLN A 373 19.08 -0.50 27.73
N CYS A 374 18.71 0.31 26.73
CA CYS A 374 19.58 1.29 26.07
C CYS A 374 18.76 2.50 25.62
N THR A 375 19.40 3.58 25.17
CA THR A 375 18.69 4.69 24.54
C THR A 375 18.72 4.60 23.01
N LEU A 376 17.86 5.34 22.33
CA LEU A 376 17.86 5.45 20.88
C LEU A 376 19.16 6.10 20.38
N GLU A 377 19.71 7.03 21.15
CA GLU A 377 21.01 7.65 20.87
C GLU A 377 22.13 6.60 20.91
N ASP A 378 22.09 5.63 21.85
CA ASP A 378 23.04 4.52 21.86
C ASP A 378 22.97 3.70 20.57
N CYS A 379 21.75 3.43 20.07
CA CYS A 379 21.55 2.72 18.79
C CYS A 379 22.03 3.54 17.59
N LEU A 380 21.83 4.86 17.60
CA LEU A 380 22.22 5.78 16.53
C LEU A 380 23.74 5.94 16.38
N ARG A 381 24.52 5.75 17.46
CA ARG A 381 25.99 5.82 17.40
C ARG A 381 26.59 4.80 16.42
N HIS A 382 25.93 3.65 16.25
CA HIS A 382 26.37 2.61 15.32
C HIS A 382 26.13 2.95 13.84
N LEU A 383 25.34 4.00 13.53
CA LEU A 383 25.01 4.35 12.15
C LEU A 383 26.23 4.77 11.33
N ASN A 384 27.17 5.49 11.96
CA ASN A 384 28.34 6.08 11.31
C ASN A 384 29.63 5.25 11.53
N GLU A 385 29.49 4.00 11.99
CA GLU A 385 30.63 3.08 12.15
C GLU A 385 31.12 2.58 10.78
N ASP A 386 32.42 2.34 10.68
CA ASP A 386 33.04 1.79 9.46
C ASP A 386 32.66 0.30 9.31
N GLU A 387 31.98 -0.04 8.23
CA GLU A 387 31.75 -1.42 7.80
C GLU A 387 32.95 -1.92 6.97
N TYR A 388 33.56 -3.03 7.37
CA TYR A 388 34.69 -3.62 6.65
C TYR A 388 34.22 -4.62 5.61
N LEU A 389 34.55 -4.34 4.34
CA LEU A 389 34.20 -5.13 3.17
C LEU A 389 35.30 -6.16 2.86
N ASN A 390 35.12 -7.38 3.39
CA ASN A 390 36.08 -8.48 3.32
C ASN A 390 35.45 -9.74 2.69
N ASP A 391 36.30 -10.70 2.29
CA ASP A 391 35.91 -12.02 1.77
C ASP A 391 34.89 -11.97 0.61
N GLU A 392 33.63 -12.32 0.89
CA GLU A 392 32.52 -12.33 -0.07
C GLU A 392 31.95 -10.93 -0.36
N SER A 393 32.21 -9.96 0.52
CA SER A 393 31.73 -8.57 0.43
C SER A 393 32.75 -7.60 -0.18
N ARG A 394 33.86 -8.11 -0.73
CA ARG A 394 34.96 -7.29 -1.29
C ARG A 394 34.46 -6.30 -2.35
N TRP A 395 35.07 -5.13 -2.36
CA TRP A 395 34.71 -4.04 -3.26
C TRP A 395 35.59 -4.02 -4.52
N PHE A 396 34.98 -3.87 -5.70
CA PHE A 396 35.73 -3.65 -6.92
C PHE A 396 36.31 -2.23 -6.94
N CYS A 397 37.61 -2.10 -6.71
CA CYS A 397 38.28 -0.81 -6.69
C CYS A 397 38.56 -0.33 -8.13
N PRO A 398 38.03 0.82 -8.59
CA PRO A 398 38.28 1.34 -9.95
C PRO A 398 39.76 1.62 -10.25
N LYS A 399 40.54 1.99 -9.23
CA LYS A 399 41.98 2.26 -9.35
C LYS A 399 42.83 1.00 -9.46
N CYS A 400 42.60 -0.02 -8.60
CA CYS A 400 43.30 -1.31 -8.66
C CYS A 400 42.80 -2.22 -9.78
N LYS A 401 41.56 -2.00 -10.24
CA LYS A 401 40.84 -2.85 -11.22
C LYS A 401 40.69 -4.31 -10.78
N CYS A 402 40.57 -4.54 -9.48
CA CYS A 402 40.31 -5.85 -8.89
C CYS A 402 39.44 -5.71 -7.63
N PHE A 403 38.94 -6.85 -7.12
CA PHE A 403 38.23 -6.91 -5.85
C PHE A 403 39.21 -6.80 -4.68
N CYS A 404 39.10 -5.71 -3.94
CA CYS A 404 39.95 -5.34 -2.82
C CYS A 404 39.18 -5.37 -1.51
N ASN A 405 39.89 -5.50 -0.41
CA ASN A 405 39.31 -5.20 0.89
C ASN A 405 39.03 -3.69 0.97
N GLY A 406 37.90 -3.34 1.56
CA GLY A 406 37.46 -1.95 1.66
C GLY A 406 36.91 -1.64 3.03
N LYS A 407 36.73 -0.36 3.31
CA LYS A 407 35.87 0.10 4.40
C LYS A 407 34.81 1.03 3.84
N ARG A 408 33.56 0.85 4.25
CA ARG A 408 32.41 1.67 3.85
C ARG A 408 31.87 2.37 5.09
N ARG A 409 31.66 3.68 4.99
CA ARG A 409 31.03 4.50 6.03
C ARG A 409 29.81 5.19 5.44
N LEU A 410 28.70 5.13 6.15
CA LEU A 410 27.47 5.84 5.79
C LEU A 410 27.31 7.04 6.73
N GLU A 411 26.96 8.19 6.18
CA GLU A 411 26.64 9.38 6.97
C GLU A 411 25.37 10.02 6.39
N ILE A 412 24.45 10.50 7.23
CA ILE A 412 23.22 11.09 6.72
C ILE A 412 23.55 12.41 6.02
N HIS A 413 23.23 12.52 4.73
CA HIS A 413 23.39 13.74 3.93
C HIS A 413 22.10 14.56 3.88
N LYS A 414 20.95 13.91 3.66
CA LYS A 414 19.62 14.54 3.68
C LYS A 414 18.69 13.77 4.61
N LEU A 415 17.98 14.51 5.44
CA LEU A 415 16.96 13.99 6.35
C LEU A 415 15.56 14.03 5.71
N PRO A 416 14.72 13.00 5.90
CA PRO A 416 13.35 12.98 5.40
C PRO A 416 12.40 13.79 6.30
N LYS A 417 11.28 14.30 5.77
CA LYS A 417 10.27 14.99 6.60
C LYS A 417 9.57 14.03 7.57
N ILE A 418 9.34 12.80 7.12
CA ILE A 418 8.85 11.69 7.92
C ILE A 418 9.99 10.69 8.06
N LEU A 419 10.52 10.59 9.26
CA LEU A 419 11.57 9.67 9.60
C LEU A 419 10.97 8.38 10.14
N ILE A 420 11.37 7.26 9.56
CA ILE A 420 11.02 5.91 10.02
C ILE A 420 12.29 5.27 10.56
N ILE A 421 12.21 4.75 11.79
CA ILE A 421 13.31 4.02 12.43
C ILE A 421 12.83 2.61 12.72
N GLN A 422 13.54 1.62 12.19
CA GLN A 422 13.37 0.21 12.55
C GLN A 422 14.39 -0.19 13.61
N LEU A 423 13.88 -0.69 14.74
CA LEU A 423 14.70 -1.34 15.75
C LEU A 423 14.93 -2.80 15.33
N LYS A 424 16.17 -3.17 14.97
CA LYS A 424 16.51 -4.50 14.45
C LYS A 424 16.49 -5.57 15.54
N ARG A 425 15.26 -5.95 15.95
CA ARG A 425 15.01 -6.90 17.04
C ARG A 425 15.29 -8.34 16.65
N PHE A 426 15.07 -8.72 15.40
CA PHE A 426 15.29 -10.10 14.97
C PHE A 426 16.72 -10.30 14.46
N GLN A 427 17.39 -11.31 15.01
CA GLN A 427 18.75 -11.68 14.65
C GLN A 427 18.88 -13.19 14.62
N ILE A 428 19.76 -13.71 13.77
CA ILE A 428 20.12 -15.12 13.75
C ILE A 428 21.31 -15.31 14.70
N ASN A 429 21.18 -16.21 15.68
CA ASN A 429 22.27 -16.54 16.59
C ASN A 429 23.27 -17.51 15.93
N TYR A 430 24.38 -17.82 16.61
CA TYR A 430 25.39 -18.76 16.11
C TYR A 430 24.86 -20.17 15.83
N GLU A 431 23.76 -20.56 16.46
CA GLU A 431 23.10 -21.86 16.29
C GLU A 431 22.08 -21.85 15.14
N MET A 432 22.07 -20.79 14.32
CA MET A 432 21.10 -20.57 13.24
C MET A 432 19.64 -20.42 13.69
N ASN A 433 19.43 -20.20 14.99
CA ASN A 433 18.12 -19.93 15.56
C ASN A 433 17.81 -18.44 15.45
N LEU A 434 16.59 -18.13 15.00
CA LEU A 434 16.09 -16.76 14.99
C LEU A 434 15.69 -16.35 16.42
N ILE A 435 16.33 -15.32 16.95
CA ILE A 435 16.06 -14.78 18.28
C ILE A 435 15.52 -13.36 18.18
N LYS A 436 14.65 -12.99 19.13
CA LYS A 436 14.13 -11.64 19.28
C LYS A 436 14.80 -10.94 20.45
N ASN A 437 15.44 -9.81 20.16
CA ASN A 437 15.98 -8.88 21.13
C ASN A 437 14.83 -8.07 21.77
N ASN A 438 14.62 -8.32 23.07
CA ASN A 438 13.59 -7.69 23.90
C ASN A 438 14.12 -6.52 24.74
N THR A 439 15.29 -5.95 24.42
CA THR A 439 15.85 -4.76 25.08
C THR A 439 14.84 -3.62 25.06
N LEU A 440 14.67 -2.97 26.21
CA LEU A 440 13.91 -1.73 26.31
C LEU A 440 14.74 -0.59 25.72
N VAL A 441 14.32 -0.08 24.57
CA VAL A 441 14.95 1.07 23.91
C VAL A 441 14.21 2.33 24.36
N LEU A 442 14.90 3.23 25.04
CA LEU A 442 14.37 4.53 25.41
C LEU A 442 14.47 5.49 24.22
N TYR A 443 13.35 5.99 23.71
CA TYR A 443 13.32 6.96 22.62
C TYR A 443 12.55 8.23 23.03
N PRO A 444 13.00 9.41 22.61
CA PRO A 444 12.38 10.68 22.98
C PRO A 444 11.04 10.88 22.25
N GLU A 445 10.00 11.30 22.98
CA GLU A 445 8.71 11.64 22.37
C GLU A 445 8.80 12.90 21.51
N ASP A 446 9.52 13.92 21.98
CA ASP A 446 9.72 15.21 21.31
C ASP A 446 11.21 15.55 21.25
N ASN A 447 11.59 16.33 20.24
CA ASN A 447 12.96 16.86 20.04
C ASN A 447 14.05 15.79 19.90
N LEU A 448 13.76 14.68 19.19
CA LEU A 448 14.81 13.77 18.72
C LEU A 448 15.78 14.57 17.83
N ASP A 449 17.05 14.65 18.24
CA ASP A 449 18.10 15.37 17.52
C ASP A 449 18.99 14.40 16.73
N LEU A 450 19.02 14.58 15.40
CA LEU A 450 19.86 13.80 14.48
C LEU A 450 21.11 14.52 13.98
N HIS A 451 21.42 15.73 14.45
CA HIS A 451 22.57 16.50 13.97
C HIS A 451 23.89 15.72 14.07
N GLN A 452 24.08 14.93 15.14
CA GLN A 452 25.30 14.14 15.36
C GLN A 452 25.48 13.01 14.32
N CYS A 453 24.40 12.60 13.65
CA CYS A 453 24.41 11.56 12.63
C CYS A 453 24.66 12.12 11.22
N CYS A 454 24.59 13.44 11.02
CA CYS A 454 24.68 14.07 9.71
C CYS A 454 26.13 14.41 9.30
N SER A 455 26.42 14.31 8.00
CA SER A 455 27.75 14.61 7.43
C SER A 455 28.08 16.10 7.35
N SER A 456 27.08 16.99 7.35
CA SER A 456 27.28 18.43 7.25
C SER A 456 26.57 19.22 8.35
N SER A 457 27.22 20.27 8.84
CA SER A 457 26.64 21.26 9.76
C SER A 457 25.58 22.16 9.11
N SER A 458 25.23 21.91 7.83
CA SER A 458 24.29 22.71 7.03
C SER A 458 22.84 22.23 7.11
N VAL A 459 22.58 21.10 7.78
CA VAL A 459 21.20 20.65 8.06
C VAL A 459 20.60 21.64 9.05
N GLN A 460 19.70 22.52 8.59
CA GLN A 460 19.11 23.56 9.45
C GLN A 460 18.06 23.01 10.43
N GLN A 461 17.52 21.82 10.15
CA GLN A 461 16.38 21.24 10.87
C GLN A 461 16.57 19.73 10.99
N ALA A 462 16.94 19.27 12.18
CA ALA A 462 17.15 17.84 12.49
C ALA A 462 16.37 17.37 13.72
N PHE A 463 15.40 18.17 14.17
CA PHE A 463 14.54 17.84 15.32
C PHE A 463 13.25 17.18 14.86
N TYR A 464 12.88 16.10 15.55
CA TYR A 464 11.67 15.35 15.26
C TYR A 464 10.79 15.11 16.47
N THR A 465 9.50 14.91 16.19
CA THR A 465 8.46 14.56 17.15
C THR A 465 7.84 13.21 16.78
N LEU A 466 7.83 12.28 17.73
CA LEU A 466 7.24 10.95 17.58
C LEU A 466 5.73 11.07 17.41
N TYR A 467 5.11 10.33 16.49
CA TYR A 467 3.64 10.32 16.37
C TYR A 467 3.04 8.93 16.17
N SER A 468 3.85 7.95 15.78
CA SER A 468 3.41 6.56 15.70
C SER A 468 4.50 5.58 16.13
N VAL A 469 4.08 4.50 16.78
CA VAL A 469 4.92 3.37 17.20
C VAL A 469 4.20 2.08 16.80
N ILE A 470 4.79 1.30 15.91
CA ILE A 470 4.33 -0.07 15.66
C ILE A 470 5.04 -0.97 16.66
N ASN A 471 4.28 -1.66 17.49
CA ASN A 471 4.76 -2.66 18.42
C ASN A 471 4.64 -4.06 17.80
N HIS A 472 5.52 -4.96 18.20
CA HIS A 472 5.43 -6.38 17.89
C HIS A 472 5.56 -7.21 19.17
N ASP A 473 4.57 -8.04 19.47
CA ASP A 473 4.61 -9.03 20.53
C ASP A 473 4.83 -10.44 19.97
N GLY A 474 5.47 -11.33 20.72
CA GLY A 474 5.76 -12.71 20.26
C GLY A 474 6.97 -12.83 19.31
N SER A 475 7.04 -13.96 18.60
CA SER A 475 8.13 -14.39 17.71
C SER A 475 7.87 -14.02 16.25
N LEU A 476 8.87 -14.13 15.36
CA LEU A 476 8.68 -13.84 13.92
C LEU A 476 7.65 -14.76 13.25
N ASN A 477 7.61 -16.04 13.67
CA ASN A 477 6.70 -17.05 13.11
C ASN A 477 5.31 -17.07 13.78
N GLY A 478 5.10 -16.19 14.75
CA GLY A 478 3.93 -16.19 15.61
C GLY A 478 4.04 -15.08 16.63
N GLY A 479 3.40 -13.95 16.31
CA GLY A 479 3.37 -12.71 17.06
C GLY A 479 2.12 -11.89 16.75
N HIS A 480 2.11 -10.64 17.20
CA HIS A 480 0.99 -9.73 16.98
C HIS A 480 1.48 -8.30 16.89
N TYR A 481 0.98 -7.56 15.90
CA TYR A 481 1.32 -6.15 15.71
C TYR A 481 0.20 -5.26 16.21
N THR A 482 0.56 -4.22 16.95
CA THR A 482 -0.34 -3.14 17.38
C THR A 482 0.32 -1.80 17.10
N THR A 483 -0.49 -0.75 16.99
CA THR A 483 0.03 0.60 16.72
C THR A 483 -0.40 1.55 17.81
N PHE A 484 0.56 2.30 18.34
CA PHE A 484 0.27 3.50 19.11
C PHE A 484 0.40 4.71 18.21
N CYS A 485 -0.56 5.60 18.21
CA CYS A 485 -0.54 6.77 17.35
C CYS A 485 -1.16 7.99 18.03
N ARG A 486 -0.71 9.19 17.64
CA ARG A 486 -1.30 10.47 18.02
C ARG A 486 -1.42 11.38 16.80
N ASP A 487 -2.50 12.15 16.74
CA ASP A 487 -2.65 13.18 15.72
C ASP A 487 -2.00 14.47 16.23
N ILE A 488 -0.74 14.67 15.87
CA ILE A 488 0.05 15.84 16.25
C ILE A 488 -0.49 17.18 15.69
N MET A 489 -1.37 17.16 14.69
CA MET A 489 -1.97 18.37 14.12
C MET A 489 -3.26 18.75 14.86
N VAL A 490 -4.00 17.77 15.40
CA VAL A 490 -5.29 17.99 16.08
C VAL A 490 -5.12 18.03 17.60
N ASN A 491 -4.38 17.08 18.18
CA ASN A 491 -4.14 17.00 19.61
C ASN A 491 -2.81 16.29 19.92
N GLN A 492 -1.80 17.08 20.28
CA GLN A 492 -0.44 16.60 20.54
C GLN A 492 -0.33 15.66 21.76
N GLN A 493 -1.27 15.68 22.69
CA GLN A 493 -1.13 14.94 23.95
C GLN A 493 -1.90 13.62 24.00
N GLN A 494 -2.90 13.42 23.12
CA GLN A 494 -3.75 12.23 23.18
C GLN A 494 -3.20 11.11 22.30
N TRP A 495 -2.73 10.04 22.96
CA TRP A 495 -2.34 8.81 22.31
C TRP A 495 -3.51 7.80 22.23
N PHE A 496 -3.50 7.01 21.16
CA PHE A 496 -4.44 5.93 20.90
C PHE A 496 -3.67 4.62 20.73
N GLU A 497 -4.27 3.53 21.18
CA GLU A 497 -3.86 2.17 20.85
C GLU A 497 -4.82 1.60 19.81
N CYS A 498 -4.26 1.26 18.65
CA CYS A 498 -4.92 0.57 17.56
C CYS A 498 -4.50 -0.91 17.58
N ASP A 499 -5.44 -1.76 18.00
CA ASP A 499 -5.32 -3.21 18.04
C ASP A 499 -6.40 -3.82 17.14
N ASP A 500 -6.07 -3.93 15.84
CA ASP A 500 -7.00 -4.33 14.79
C ASP A 500 -8.33 -3.54 14.84
N GLU A 501 -9.45 -4.21 15.11
CA GLU A 501 -10.78 -3.61 15.23
C GLU A 501 -10.96 -2.74 16.48
N THR A 502 -10.05 -2.83 17.45
CA THR A 502 -10.20 -2.19 18.76
C THR A 502 -9.33 -0.94 18.85
N ILE A 503 -9.98 0.19 19.14
CA ILE A 503 -9.30 1.47 19.40
C ILE A 503 -9.51 1.88 20.87
N LYS A 504 -8.43 2.22 21.58
CA LYS A 504 -8.47 2.64 22.99
C LYS A 504 -7.67 3.93 23.20
N TYR A 505 -8.10 4.76 24.16
CA TYR A 505 -7.23 5.82 24.69
C TYR A 505 -6.10 5.21 25.50
N LEU A 506 -4.89 5.71 25.29
CA LEU A 506 -3.79 5.47 26.22
C LEU A 506 -3.92 6.47 27.37
N HIS A 507 -4.38 5.99 28.53
CA HIS A 507 -4.67 6.82 29.71
C HIS A 507 -3.45 7.14 30.57
N SER A 508 -2.32 6.44 30.38
CA SER A 508 -1.09 6.66 31.15
C SER A 508 -0.03 7.26 30.26
N ASP A 509 0.59 8.32 30.77
CA ASP A 509 1.79 8.93 30.19
C ASP A 509 2.85 7.83 30.00
N LYS A 510 3.41 7.74 28.80
CA LYS A 510 4.50 6.81 28.43
C LYS A 510 4.17 5.33 28.24
N LEU A 511 2.91 4.90 28.17
CA LEU A 511 2.61 3.51 27.72
C LEU A 511 3.17 3.21 26.33
N TYR A 512 3.34 4.25 25.51
CA TYR A 512 3.99 4.12 24.22
C TYR A 512 5.43 3.64 24.31
N LEU A 513 6.08 3.74 25.47
CA LEU A 513 7.46 3.34 25.72
C LEU A 513 7.51 1.92 26.28
N ASN A 514 7.87 0.96 25.45
CA ASN A 514 7.89 -0.45 25.84
C ASN A 514 8.94 -1.26 25.05
N SER A 515 9.20 -2.49 25.48
CA SER A 515 10.14 -3.40 24.83
C SER A 515 9.61 -4.03 23.53
N LYS A 516 8.34 -3.81 23.19
CA LYS A 516 7.68 -4.31 21.98
C LYS A 516 7.82 -3.35 20.79
N ALA A 517 8.19 -2.09 21.02
CA ALA A 517 8.35 -1.07 19.98
C ALA A 517 9.29 -1.56 18.87
N TYR A 518 8.81 -1.61 17.63
CA TYR A 518 9.49 -2.21 16.49
C TYR A 518 9.80 -1.18 15.40
N LEU A 519 8.81 -0.37 15.02
CA LEU A 519 8.98 0.77 14.10
C LEU A 519 8.56 2.05 14.81
N LEU A 520 9.39 3.09 14.69
CA LEU A 520 9.13 4.42 15.24
C LEU A 520 8.94 5.40 14.08
N PHE A 521 7.86 6.18 14.12
CA PHE A 521 7.56 7.20 13.13
C PHE A 521 7.65 8.58 13.76
N TYR A 522 8.49 9.40 13.15
CA TYR A 522 8.85 10.74 13.59
C TYR A 522 8.52 11.74 12.49
N MET A 523 7.94 12.88 12.85
CA MET A 523 7.74 14.00 11.93
C MET A 523 8.70 15.13 12.27
N MET A 524 9.35 15.68 11.25
CA MET A 524 10.27 16.81 11.38
C MET A 524 9.52 18.04 11.93
N ASN A 525 10.07 18.66 12.97
CA ASN A 525 9.45 19.80 13.66
C ASN A 525 9.49 21.04 12.80
N GLN A 526 8.38 21.49 12.22
CA GLN A 526 8.35 22.72 11.41
C GLN A 526 8.91 23.91 12.21
N THR A 527 9.96 24.54 11.70
CA THR A 527 10.38 25.85 12.21
C THR A 527 9.35 26.88 11.75
N ASN A 528 8.65 27.52 12.69
CA ASN A 528 8.00 28.79 12.39
C ASN A 528 9.11 29.76 11.94
N MET A 529 9.24 29.99 10.63
CA MET A 529 9.96 31.14 10.10
C MET A 529 9.04 32.34 10.05
#